data_AF-A0A381FEU4-F1
#
_entry.id   AF-A0A381FEU4-F1
#
_cell.length_a   1.000
_cell.length_b   1.000
_cell.length_c   1.000
_cell.angle_alpha   90.00
_cell.angle_beta   90.00
_cell.angle_gamma   90.00
#
_symmetry.space_group_name_H-M   'P 1'
#
loop_
_entity.id
_entity.type
_entity.pdbx_description
1 polymer ?
#
loop_
_entity_poly.entity_id
_entity_poly.type
_entity_poly.pdbx_seq_one_letter_code
_entity_poly.pdbx_strand_id
1 'polypeptide(L)' 'MKNKIHHNKMTVINGGHFSDLEGFYEEISTVFMKDTDWRVGTLDGFDDILYGGFGVFENSEN' A
#
# COMPACT_ATOMS: atom_id res chain seq x y z
N MET A 1 -24.17 -1.27 -23.88
CA MET A 1 -22.88 -0.92 -23.24
C MET A 1 -23.08 -1.06 -21.73
N LYS A 2 -22.30 -1.89 -21.04
CA LYS A 2 -22.37 -2.01 -19.57
C LYS A 2 -21.39 -1.01 -18.99
N ASN A 3 -21.85 -0.03 -18.19
CA ASN A 3 -20.96 0.82 -17.41
C ASN A 3 -20.28 -0.04 -16.34
N LYS A 4 -18.97 -0.21 -16.44
CA LYS A 4 -18.17 -0.87 -15.40
C LYS A 4 -17.95 0.18 -14.31
N ILE A 5 -18.59 0.00 -13.14
CA ILE A 5 -18.32 0.85 -11.98
C ILE A 5 -16.95 0.42 -11.44
N HIS A 6 -15.95 1.28 -11.58
CA HIS A 6 -14.65 1.09 -10.93
C HIS A 6 -14.78 1.60 -9.50
N HIS A 7 -14.76 0.69 -8.53
CA HIS A 7 -14.56 1.08 -7.14
C HIS A 7 -13.11 1.51 -6.98
N ASN A 8 -12.87 2.81 -6.74
CA ASN A 8 -11.54 3.27 -6.39
C ASN A 8 -11.14 2.63 -5.05
N LYS A 9 -10.04 1.87 -5.05
CA LYS A 9 -9.40 1.43 -3.81
C LYS A 9 -8.74 2.64 -3.16
N MET A 10 -8.85 2.77 -1.84
CA MET A 10 -8.22 3.82 -1.04
C MET A 10 -7.63 3.19 0.21
N THR A 11 -6.50 3.71 0.66
CA THR A 11 -5.92 3.40 1.96
C THR A 11 -5.50 4.68 2.66
N VAL A 12 -5.40 4.64 4.00
CA VAL A 12 -5.10 5.82 4.84
C VAL A 12 -3.87 5.51 5.68
N ILE A 13 -2.88 6.40 5.61
CA ILE A 13 -1.70 6.38 6.48
C ILE A 13 -2.00 7.30 7.67
N ASN A 14 -1.96 6.78 8.89
CA ASN A 14 -2.16 7.61 10.07
C ASN A 14 -0.82 8.19 10.56
N GLY A 15 -0.60 9.48 10.29
CA GLY A 15 0.60 10.21 10.75
C GLY A 15 0.79 10.26 12.27
N GLY A 16 -0.23 9.91 13.07
CA GLY A 16 -0.10 9.80 14.52
C GLY A 16 0.53 8.49 15.01
N HIS A 17 0.76 7.50 14.14
CA HIS A 17 1.32 6.19 14.52
C HIS A 17 2.85 6.14 14.51
N PHE A 18 3.52 7.15 13.95
CA PHE A 18 4.97 7.19 13.83
C PHE A 18 5.52 8.58 14.08
N SER A 19 6.76 8.65 14.56
CA SER A 19 7.50 9.91 14.79
C SER A 19 8.88 9.92 14.13
N ASP A 20 9.24 8.83 13.46
CA ASP A 20 10.50 8.64 12.77
C ASP A 20 10.28 7.83 11.48
N LEU A 21 11.37 7.64 10.73
CA LEU A 21 11.34 6.97 9.43
C LEU A 21 11.12 5.46 9.55
N GLU A 22 11.58 4.83 10.63
CA GLU A 22 11.37 3.40 10.86
C GLU A 22 9.88 3.11 11.10
N GLY A 23 9.26 3.85 12.02
CA GLY A 23 7.82 3.76 12.27
C GLY A 23 6.97 4.12 11.05
N PHE A 24 7.44 5.05 10.20
CA PHE A 24 6.78 5.32 8.92
C PHE A 24 6.74 4.06 8.05
N TYR A 25 7.87 3.35 7.87
CA TYR A 25 7.89 2.12 7.08
C TYR A 25 7.07 0.99 7.69
N GLU A 26 6.98 0.92 9.02
CA GLU A 26 6.09 -0.02 9.70
C GLU A 26 4.61 0.25 9.42
N GLU A 27 4.18 1.52 9.50
CA GLU A 27 2.80 1.93 9.17
C GLU A 27 2.50 1.63 7.70
N ILE A 28 3.41 1.99 6.79
CA ILE A 28 3.26 1.70 5.37
C ILE A 28 3.11 0.18 5.13
N SER A 29 3.97 -0.63 5.74
CA SER A 29 3.89 -2.09 5.60
C SER A 29 2.55 -2.63 6.11
N THR A 30 2.08 -2.10 7.25
CA THR A 30 0.80 -2.49 7.85
C THR A 30 -0.39 -2.10 6.98
N VAL A 31 -0.31 -0.97 6.28
CA VAL A 31 -1.44 -0.39 5.53
C VAL A 31 -1.49 -0.90 4.08
N PHE A 32 -0.34 -1.02 3.42
CA PHE A 32 -0.23 -1.39 2.01
C PHE A 32 0.06 -2.88 1.77
N MET A 33 0.71 -3.55 2.72
CA MET A 33 1.28 -4.89 2.53
C MET A 33 0.68 -5.95 3.46
N LYS A 34 -0.44 -5.62 4.13
CA LYS A 34 -1.08 -6.45 5.18
C LYS A 34 -1.38 -7.91 4.80
N ASP A 35 -1.58 -8.18 3.51
CA ASP A 35 -1.94 -9.49 2.98
C ASP A 35 -0.74 -10.19 2.30
N THR A 36 0.48 -9.72 2.56
CA THR A 36 1.72 -10.21 1.95
C THR A 36 2.81 -10.43 2.99
N ASP A 37 3.75 -11.34 2.73
CA ASP A 37 4.90 -11.60 3.60
C ASP A 37 6.07 -10.61 3.38
N TRP A 38 5.81 -9.46 2.76
CA TRP A 38 6.81 -8.44 2.45
C TRP A 38 6.59 -7.15 3.25
N ARG A 39 7.69 -6.50 3.64
CA ARG A 39 7.66 -5.23 4.41
C ARG A 39 8.55 -4.20 3.74
N VAL A 40 8.08 -2.95 3.75
CA VAL A 40 8.87 -1.80 3.35
C VAL A 40 9.90 -1.51 4.44
N GLY A 41 11.14 -1.22 4.05
CA GLY A 41 12.20 -0.78 4.97
C GLY A 41 13.11 0.31 4.39
N THR A 42 12.84 0.77 3.17
CA THR A 42 13.63 1.77 2.45
C THR A 42 12.73 2.67 1.63
N LEU A 43 13.28 3.80 1.18
CA LEU A 43 12.55 4.73 0.31
C LEU A 43 12.27 4.09 -1.05
N ASP A 44 13.21 3.29 -1.58
CA ASP A 44 13.02 2.55 -2.83
C ASP A 44 11.84 1.58 -2.72
N GLY A 45 11.74 0.83 -1.61
CA GLY A 45 10.59 -0.05 -1.37
C GLY A 45 9.27 0.71 -1.21
N PHE A 46 9.32 1.94 -0.68
CA PHE A 46 8.15 2.81 -0.66
C PHE A 46 7.77 3.31 -2.06
N ASP A 47 8.74 3.66 -2.91
CA ASP A 47 8.49 4.04 -4.30
C ASP A 47 7.85 2.89 -5.08
N ASP A 48 8.38 1.66 -4.92
CA ASP A 48 7.88 0.45 -5.57
C ASP A 48 6.37 0.23 -5.33
N ILE A 49 5.90 0.41 -4.09
CA ILE A 49 4.49 0.16 -3.74
C ILE A 49 3.52 1.19 -4.34
N LEU A 50 3.99 2.38 -4.70
CA LEU A 50 3.16 3.44 -5.25
C LEU A 50 2.81 3.20 -6.72
N TYR A 51 3.59 2.38 -7.44
CA TYR A 51 3.25 1.93 -8.79
C TYR A 51 2.11 0.90 -8.77
N GLY A 52 1.83 0.28 -7.61
CA GLY A 52 0.79 -0.73 -7.44
C GLY A 52 1.11 -2.06 -8.13
N GLY A 53 0.12 -2.94 -8.19
CA GLY A 53 0.28 -4.29 -8.76
C GLY A 53 0.64 -5.37 -7.74
N PHE A 54 0.71 -5.03 -6.46
CA PHE A 54 0.88 -5.94 -5.33
C PHE A 54 0.29 -5.36 -4.04
N GLY A 55 0.28 -6.14 -2.97
CA GLY A 55 -0.32 -5.73 -1.69
C GLY A 55 -1.82 -5.45 -1.81
N VAL A 56 -2.33 -4.46 -1.09
CA VAL A 56 -3.76 -4.09 -1.14
C VAL A 56 -4.20 -3.57 -2.52
N PHE A 57 -3.25 -3.06 -3.31
CA PHE A 57 -3.44 -2.60 -4.70
C PHE A 57 -2.97 -3.62 -5.73
N GLU A 58 -2.96 -4.91 -5.39
CA GLU A 58 -2.74 -5.97 -6.36
C GLU A 58 -3.74 -5.87 -7.51
N ASN A 59 -3.24 -6.08 -8.72
CA ASN A 59 -4.06 -6.17 -9.91
C ASN A 59 -4.92 -7.41 -9.77
N SER A 60 -6.25 -7.24 -9.73
CA SER A 60 -7.14 -8.37 -9.93
C SER A 60 -6.88 -8.88 -11.35
N GLU A 61 -6.16 -9.99 -11.50
CA GLU A 61 -6.15 -10.74 -12.75
C GLU A 61 -7.62 -10.95 -13.17
N ASN A 62 -8.00 -10.42 -14.33
CA ASN A 62 -9.21 -10.80 -15.03
C ASN A 62 -8.80 -11.50 -16.32
#